data_AF-A0A1B6G2Q1-F1
#
_entry.id   AF-A0A1B6G2Q1-F1
#
_cell.length_a   1.000
_cell.length_b   1.000
_cell.length_c   1.000
_cell.angle_alpha   90.00
_cell.angle_beta   90.00
_cell.angle_gamma   90.00
#
_symmetry.space_group_name_H-M   'P 1'
#
loop_
_entity.id
_entity.type
_entity.pdbx_description
1 polymer ?
#
loop_
_entity_poly.entity_id
_entity_poly.type
_entity_poly.pdbx_seq_one_letter_code
_entity_poly.pdbx_strand_id
1 'polypeptide(L)'
;MTESFKQTLMEIVSSDHVNLHNCIPKIKSPIRCELYVNCVFNFVGKHDQKLKKARQETSAAYIEQAENKAKAIWETINSERKGRKELDNNSTIELNDNGKKLTDPTDVANRFNYYFVNMAEE
;
A
#
# COMPACT_ATOMS: atom_id res chain seq x y z
N MET A 1 -11.65 -7.86 10.76
CA MET A 1 -12.32 -7.77 9.45
C MET A 1 -13.81 -7.98 9.72
N THR A 2 -14.65 -6.95 9.54
CA THR A 2 -16.07 -6.98 9.93
C THR A 2 -16.92 -7.67 8.85
N GLU A 3 -18.02 -8.34 9.21
CA GLU A 3 -18.87 -9.03 8.21
C GLU A 3 -19.52 -8.10 7.21
N SER A 4 -19.69 -6.82 7.58
CA SER A 4 -20.08 -5.77 6.66
C SER A 4 -19.08 -5.61 5.50
N PHE A 5 -17.77 -5.67 5.75
CA PHE A 5 -16.76 -5.56 4.70
C PHE A 5 -16.75 -6.79 3.78
N LYS A 6 -16.95 -8.00 4.32
CA LYS A 6 -17.07 -9.22 3.51
C LYS A 6 -18.31 -9.19 2.61
N GLN A 7 -19.43 -8.68 3.12
CA GLN A 7 -20.67 -8.53 2.35
C GLN A 7 -20.47 -7.55 1.18
N THR A 8 -19.86 -6.39 1.44
CA THR A 8 -19.53 -5.40 0.39
C THR A 8 -18.57 -5.97 -0.66
N LEU A 9 -17.58 -6.76 -0.26
CA LEU A 9 -16.68 -7.44 -1.20
C LEU A 9 -17.43 -8.46 -2.07
N MET A 10 -18.34 -9.24 -1.51
CA MET A 10 -19.16 -10.21 -2.25
C MET A 10 -20.09 -9.53 -3.26
N GLU A 11 -20.65 -8.37 -2.91
CA GLU A 11 -21.47 -7.57 -3.82
C GLU A 11 -20.64 -6.96 -4.97
N ILE A 12 -19.45 -6.45 -4.68
CA ILE A 12 -18.52 -5.94 -5.70
C ILE A 12 -18.14 -7.06 -6.68
N VAL A 13 -17.73 -8.23 -6.18
CA VAL A 13 -17.37 -9.39 -7.02
C VAL A 13 -18.55 -9.88 -7.86
N SER A 14 -19.75 -9.91 -7.30
CA SER A 14 -20.96 -10.35 -8.02
C SER A 14 -21.37 -9.38 -9.13
N SER A 15 -21.32 -8.06 -8.86
CA SER A 15 -21.59 -7.03 -9.87
C SER A 15 -20.58 -7.09 -11.02
N ASP A 16 -19.32 -7.35 -10.69
CA ASP A 16 -18.22 -7.36 -11.62
C ASP A 16 -18.20 -8.62 -12.50
N HIS A 17 -18.62 -9.77 -11.97
CA HIS A 17 -18.87 -10.98 -12.75
C HIS A 17 -19.94 -10.75 -13.84
N VAL A 18 -21.04 -10.05 -13.51
CA VAL A 18 -22.10 -9.68 -14.48
C VAL A 18 -21.55 -8.73 -15.56
N ASN A 19 -20.72 -7.76 -15.18
CA ASN A 19 -20.11 -6.83 -16.13
C ASN A 19 -19.12 -7.52 -17.08
N LEU A 20 -18.30 -8.46 -16.59
CA LEU A 20 -17.43 -9.30 -17.41
C LEU A 20 -18.24 -10.17 -18.39
N HIS A 21 -19.29 -10.82 -17.91
CA HIS A 21 -20.18 -11.63 -18.73
C HIS A 21 -20.83 -10.84 -19.88
N ASN A 22 -21.13 -9.55 -19.66
CA ASN A 22 -21.69 -8.66 -20.69
C ASN A 22 -20.64 -8.12 -21.69
N CYS A 23 -19.35 -8.18 -21.35
CA CYS A 23 -18.25 -7.75 -22.21
C CYS A 23 -17.69 -8.88 -23.08
N ILE A 24 -17.74 -10.14 -22.63
CA ILE A 24 -17.24 -11.33 -23.35
C ILE A 24 -17.85 -11.50 -24.77
N PRO A 25 -19.17 -11.32 -24.99
CA PRO A 25 -19.76 -11.45 -26.33
C PRO A 25 -19.23 -10.41 -27.32
N LYS A 26 -18.72 -9.27 -26.84
CA LYS A 26 -18.22 -8.17 -27.68
C LYS A 26 -16.80 -8.43 -28.20
N ILE A 27 -16.09 -9.45 -27.72
CA ILE A 27 -14.66 -9.65 -28.04
C ILE A 27 -14.43 -10.55 -29.29
N LYS A 28 -15.47 -11.17 -29.85
CA LYS A 28 -15.37 -12.16 -30.94
C LYS A 28 -14.99 -11.64 -32.35
N SER A 29 -14.48 -10.41 -32.49
CA SER A 29 -14.05 -9.85 -33.79
C SER A 29 -12.60 -9.36 -33.74
N PRO A 30 -11.75 -9.64 -34.75
CA PRO A 30 -10.31 -9.30 -34.75
C PRO A 30 -9.97 -7.81 -34.64
N ILE A 31 -10.94 -6.91 -34.89
CA ILE A 31 -10.77 -5.45 -34.83
C ILE A 31 -10.74 -4.92 -33.37
N ARG A 32 -10.95 -5.79 -32.37
CA ARG A 32 -11.41 -5.37 -31.03
C ARG A 32 -10.34 -5.34 -29.92
N CYS A 33 -9.06 -5.53 -30.22
CA CYS A 33 -7.99 -5.52 -29.20
C CYS A 33 -7.92 -4.20 -28.40
N GLU A 34 -8.11 -3.03 -29.04
CA GLU A 34 -8.17 -1.74 -28.32
C GLU A 34 -9.38 -1.64 -27.39
N LEU A 35 -10.54 -2.19 -27.78
CA LEU A 35 -11.72 -2.21 -26.92
C LEU A 35 -11.55 -3.17 -25.75
N TYR A 36 -10.77 -4.25 -25.90
CA TYR A 36 -10.42 -5.14 -24.80
C TYR A 36 -9.51 -4.45 -23.78
N VAL A 37 -8.43 -3.81 -24.24
CA VAL A 37 -7.51 -3.06 -23.37
C VAL A 37 -8.26 -1.94 -22.64
N ASN A 38 -9.09 -1.17 -23.34
CA ASN A 38 -9.91 -0.14 -22.72
C ASN A 38 -10.95 -0.73 -21.74
N CYS A 39 -11.56 -1.87 -22.06
CA CYS A 39 -12.51 -2.51 -21.15
C CYS A 39 -11.82 -2.99 -19.86
N VAL A 40 -10.67 -3.65 -19.98
CA VAL A 40 -9.89 -4.12 -18.83
C VAL A 40 -9.36 -2.93 -18.03
N PHE A 41 -8.78 -1.92 -18.66
CA PHE A 41 -8.28 -0.72 -17.98
C PHE A 41 -9.39 0.03 -17.24
N ASN A 42 -10.55 0.24 -17.88
CA ASN A 42 -11.68 0.89 -17.23
C ASN A 42 -12.29 0.02 -16.12
N PHE A 43 -12.31 -1.29 -16.27
CA PHE A 43 -12.82 -2.21 -15.27
C PHE A 43 -11.90 -2.25 -14.03
N VAL A 44 -10.59 -2.42 -14.24
CA VAL A 44 -9.58 -2.38 -13.17
C VAL A 44 -9.62 -1.02 -12.47
N GLY A 45 -9.63 0.08 -13.22
CA GLY A 45 -9.69 1.42 -12.63
C GLY A 45 -10.97 1.69 -11.84
N LYS A 46 -12.14 1.27 -12.33
CA LYS A 46 -13.41 1.39 -11.59
C LYS A 46 -13.44 0.49 -10.35
N HIS A 47 -12.88 -0.70 -10.44
CA HIS A 47 -12.79 -1.62 -9.31
C HIS A 47 -11.86 -1.08 -8.22
N ASP A 48 -10.71 -0.51 -8.60
CA ASP A 48 -9.79 0.14 -7.67
C ASP A 48 -10.43 1.32 -6.95
N GLN A 49 -11.25 2.11 -7.64
CA GLN A 49 -12.03 3.19 -7.03
C GLN A 49 -13.06 2.67 -6.02
N LYS A 50 -13.80 1.60 -6.36
CA LYS A 50 -14.77 0.96 -5.45
C LYS A 50 -14.07 0.43 -4.20
N LEU A 51 -12.94 -0.27 -4.35
CA LEU A 51 -12.15 -0.79 -3.24
C LEU A 51 -11.62 0.33 -2.35
N LYS A 52 -11.12 1.43 -2.95
CA LYS A 52 -10.66 2.60 -2.19
C LYS A 52 -11.78 3.19 -1.35
N LYS A 53 -12.99 3.33 -1.92
CA LYS A 53 -14.17 3.85 -1.21
C LYS A 53 -14.58 2.93 -0.06
N ALA A 54 -14.65 1.62 -0.30
CA ALA A 54 -15.00 0.64 0.73
C ALA A 54 -14.00 0.66 1.91
N ARG A 55 -12.71 0.81 1.63
CA ARG A 55 -11.67 0.97 2.67
C ARG A 55 -11.90 2.25 3.48
N GLN A 56 -12.14 3.38 2.82
CA GLN A 56 -12.41 4.66 3.48
C GLN A 56 -13.64 4.59 4.40
N GLU A 57 -14.73 4.00 3.91
CA GLU A 57 -15.98 3.83 4.69
C GLU A 57 -15.74 2.93 5.92
N THR A 58 -15.00 1.84 5.74
CA THR A 58 -14.65 0.92 6.84
C THR A 58 -13.79 1.62 7.89
N SER A 59 -12.78 2.37 7.48
CA SER A 59 -11.92 3.16 8.38
C SER A 59 -12.70 4.24 9.13
N ALA A 60 -13.60 4.94 8.43
CA ALA A 60 -14.45 5.96 9.04
C ALA A 60 -15.36 5.37 10.13
N ALA A 61 -16.03 4.24 9.82
CA ALA A 61 -16.88 3.54 10.78
C ALA A 61 -16.08 3.04 12.00
N TYR A 62 -14.88 2.51 11.78
CA TYR A 62 -13.99 2.09 12.87
C TYR A 62 -13.61 3.25 13.80
N ILE A 63 -13.24 4.41 13.23
CA ILE A 63 -12.88 5.60 14.03
C ILE A 63 -14.10 6.15 14.78
N GLU A 64 -15.28 6.15 14.16
CA GLU A 64 -16.50 6.67 14.76
C GLU A 64 -16.97 5.81 15.94
N GLN A 65 -16.89 4.49 15.81
CA GLN A 65 -17.33 3.52 16.82
C GLN A 65 -16.29 3.28 17.92
N ALA A 66 -15.06 3.78 17.76
CA ALA A 66 -13.99 3.58 18.74
C ALA A 66 -14.21 4.39 20.02
N GLU A 67 -14.05 3.72 21.17
CA GLU A 67 -14.05 4.36 22.49
C GLU A 67 -12.95 5.43 22.60
N ASN A 68 -11.76 5.14 22.05
CA ASN A 68 -10.65 6.09 21.95
C ASN A 68 -10.39 6.46 20.48
N LYS A 69 -11.04 7.54 20.04
CA LYS A 69 -10.96 8.04 18.66
C LYS A 69 -9.53 8.44 18.25
N ALA A 70 -8.76 9.05 19.15
CA ALA A 70 -7.38 9.45 18.87
C ALA A 70 -6.48 8.24 18.58
N LYS A 71 -6.61 7.18 19.39
CA LYS A 71 -5.92 5.91 19.17
C LYS A 71 -6.36 5.23 17.87
N ALA A 72 -7.67 5.19 17.59
CA ALA A 72 -8.20 4.59 16.36
C ALA A 72 -7.71 5.32 15.09
N ILE A 73 -7.66 6.66 15.12
CA ILE A 73 -7.07 7.47 14.04
C ILE A 73 -5.59 7.12 13.86
N TRP A 74 -4.82 7.08 14.95
CA TRP A 74 -3.40 6.75 14.92
C TRP A 74 -3.12 5.35 14.34
N GLU A 75 -3.90 4.35 14.78
CA GLU A 75 -3.79 2.98 14.28
C GLU A 75 -4.16 2.88 12.81
N THR A 76 -5.20 3.59 12.37
CA THR A 76 -5.61 3.67 10.94
C THR A 76 -4.51 4.29 10.08
N ILE A 77 -3.89 5.39 10.53
CA ILE A 77 -2.78 6.02 9.80
C ILE A 77 -1.57 5.08 9.73
N ASN A 78 -1.28 4.37 10.81
CA ASN A 78 -0.14 3.46 10.85
C ASN A 78 -0.34 2.20 10.04
N SER A 79 -1.55 1.62 10.01
CA SER A 79 -1.85 0.44 9.19
C SER A 79 -1.71 0.73 7.69
N GLU A 80 -2.16 1.91 7.23
CA GLU A 80 -1.99 2.35 5.84
C GLU A 80 -0.51 2.62 5.48
N ARG A 81 0.31 3.01 6.46
CA ARG A 81 1.76 3.23 6.27
C ARG A 81 2.58 1.93 6.27
N LYS A 82 2.14 0.89 7.02
CA LYS A 82 2.84 -0.40 7.12
C LYS A 82 2.95 -1.14 5.77
N GLY A 83 1.99 -0.94 4.86
CA GLY A 83 2.01 -1.53 3.52
C GLY A 83 3.21 -1.15 2.62
N ARG A 84 4.09 -0.23 3.05
CA ARG A 84 5.32 0.15 2.32
C ARG A 84 6.63 -0.10 3.08
N LYS A 85 6.59 -0.55 4.34
CA LYS A 85 7.78 -0.58 5.22
C LYS A 85 7.97 -1.88 6.01
N GLU A 86 7.41 -2.99 5.54
CA GLU A 86 7.84 -4.32 6.02
C GLU A 86 8.76 -5.02 5.01
N LEU A 87 9.62 -4.24 4.35
CA LEU A 87 10.87 -4.78 3.81
C LEU A 87 11.95 -4.53 4.87
N ASP A 88 12.36 -5.64 5.48
CA ASP A 88 13.48 -5.82 6.38
C ASP A 88 13.41 -5.19 7.78
N ASN A 89 12.71 -5.89 8.69
CA ASN A 89 13.10 -5.91 10.11
C ASN A 89 14.52 -6.50 10.35
N ASN A 90 15.28 -6.75 9.27
CA ASN A 90 16.63 -7.31 9.22
C ASN A 90 17.62 -6.41 8.46
N SER A 91 17.29 -5.15 8.17
CA SER A 91 18.26 -4.26 7.53
C SER A 91 19.30 -3.83 8.57
N THR A 92 20.32 -4.67 8.75
CA THR A 92 21.53 -4.33 9.49
C THR A 92 22.15 -3.09 8.84
N ILE A 93 22.33 -2.04 9.63
CA ILE A 93 22.97 -0.81 9.17
C ILE A 93 24.45 -1.14 8.94
N GLU A 94 24.88 -1.15 7.68
CA GLU A 94 26.28 -1.35 7.29
C GLU A 94 26.87 -0.04 6.75
N LEU A 95 28.03 0.36 7.28
CA LEU A 95 28.83 1.47 6.75
C LEU A 95 30.17 0.92 6.26
N ASN A 96 30.56 1.20 5.02
CA ASN A 96 31.88 0.88 4.52
C ASN A 96 32.82 2.06 4.76
N ASP A 97 33.78 1.88 5.67
CA ASP A 97 34.80 2.86 5.99
C ASP A 97 36.17 2.37 5.52
N ASN A 98 36.67 2.91 4.39
CA ASN A 98 37.95 2.56 3.80
C ASN A 98 38.21 1.04 3.65
N GLY A 99 37.17 0.29 3.27
CA GLY A 99 37.24 -1.16 3.07
C GLY A 99 36.90 -1.99 4.33
N LYS A 100 36.71 -1.34 5.49
CA LYS A 100 36.20 -1.97 6.70
C LYS A 100 34.69 -1.80 6.78
N LYS A 101 33.95 -2.91 6.86
CA LYS A 101 32.51 -2.88 7.12
C LYS A 101 32.26 -2.69 8.62
N LEU A 102 31.56 -1.62 8.96
CA LEU A 102 31.03 -1.35 10.29
C LEU A 102 29.56 -1.75 10.32
N THR A 103 29.21 -2.66 11.21
CA THR A 103 27.85 -3.17 11.39
C THR A 103 27.26 -2.83 12.76
N ASP A 104 28.10 -2.37 13.69
CA ASP A 104 27.67 -1.89 15.00
C ASP A 104 27.08 -0.47 14.85
N PRO A 105 25.79 -0.24 15.21
CA PRO A 105 25.16 1.07 15.16
C PRO A 105 25.95 2.16 15.88
N THR A 106 26.64 1.82 16.98
CA THR A 106 27.44 2.80 17.75
C THR A 106 28.66 3.26 16.96
N ASP A 107 29.37 2.34 16.30
CA ASP A 107 30.52 2.67 15.47
C ASP A 107 30.12 3.49 14.25
N VAL A 108 28.98 3.14 13.62
CA VAL A 108 28.41 3.89 12.50
C VAL A 108 28.10 5.33 12.93
N ALA A 109 27.40 5.51 14.06
CA ALA A 109 27.06 6.83 14.59
C ALA A 109 28.32 7.66 14.92
N ASN A 110 29.33 7.04 15.53
CA ASN A 110 30.59 7.71 15.85
C ASN A 110 31.33 8.15 14.59
N ARG A 111 31.32 7.33 13.53
CA ARG A 111 31.94 7.70 12.25
C ARG A 111 31.24 8.89 11.60
N PHE A 112 29.91 8.92 11.63
CA PHE A 112 29.13 10.07 11.16
C PHE A 112 29.42 11.33 11.99
N ASN A 113 29.43 11.22 13.31
CA ASN A 113 29.73 12.34 14.20
C ASN A 113 31.13 12.90 13.93
N TYR A 114 32.13 12.03 13.78
CA TYR A 114 33.49 12.43 13.41
C TYR A 114 33.50 13.17 12.07
N TYR A 115 32.84 12.62 11.05
CA TYR A 115 32.77 13.26 9.73
C TYR A 115 32.13 14.64 9.80
N PHE A 116 30.97 14.78 10.43
CA PHE A 116 30.24 16.05 10.48
C PHE A 116 30.86 17.09 11.40
N VAL A 117 31.65 16.70 12.40
CA VAL A 117 32.42 17.64 13.22
C VAL A 117 33.65 18.13 12.47
N ASN A 118 34.33 17.25 11.75
CA ASN A 118 35.60 17.56 11.10
C ASN A 118 35.46 18.04 9.64
N MET A 119 34.26 17.99 9.04
CA MET A 119 34.02 18.52 7.69
C MET A 119 34.23 20.04 7.58
N ALA A 120 34.34 20.74 8.71
CA ALA A 120 34.64 22.17 8.75
C ALA A 120 36.16 22.46 8.79
N GLU A 121 37.01 21.43 8.90
CA GLU A 121 38.48 21.54 8.94
C GLU A 121 39.17 21.09 7.63
N GLU A 122 38.40 20.69 6.62
CA GLU A 122 38.82 20.54 5.21
C GLU A 122 38.30 21.69 4.34
#